data_AF-A0A4R9EL08-F1
#
_entry.id   AF-A0A4R9EL08-F1
#
_cell.length_a   1.000
_cell.length_b   1.000
_cell.length_c   1.000
_cell.angle_alpha   90.00
_cell.angle_beta   90.00
_cell.angle_gamma   90.00
#
_symmetry.space_group_name_H-M   'P 1'
#
loop_
_entity.id
_entity.type
_entity.pdbx_description
1 polymer ?
#
loop_
_entity_poly.entity_id
_entity_poly.type
_entity_poly.pdbx_seq_one_letter_code
_entity_poly.pdbx_strand_id
1 'polypeptide(L)'
;MCRHLAYLGPQEPLGKLLVEPAHSLFRQSWAPRQQRYGTVNADGFGVGWYAEGDPEPARYRRAGPIWGDRSFADLARVVRSGALLSAVRDATVAGADGEAAAAPFAAGAWLFSHNGAVAGWPRSLAPLTTGLPPVELLSMEARCDSALVWALVLHRLRGGDDEGQALADTVVEVAEAAPGSRLNLLLTNGETITATAWGDTLWYLTEPGRRTVVASEPYDDDPHWRQVPDRTLLAASRTDVLLTPLKEPTA
;
A
#
# COMPACT_ATOMS: atom_id res chain seq x y z
N MET A 1 8.16 -4.22 9.23
CA MET A 1 6.91 -3.73 8.66
C MET A 1 7.21 -3.16 7.30
N CYS A 2 6.46 -3.56 6.28
CA CYS A 2 6.64 -3.12 4.90
C CYS A 2 6.75 -1.59 4.77
N ARG A 3 7.32 -1.08 3.69
CA ARG A 3 7.17 0.34 3.29
C ARG A 3 6.48 0.38 1.93
N HIS A 4 5.66 1.41 1.68
CA HIS A 4 4.98 1.58 0.40
C HIS A 4 5.02 3.03 -0.08
N LEU A 5 4.75 3.20 -1.37
CA LEU A 5 4.66 4.47 -2.06
C LEU A 5 3.62 4.38 -3.16
N ALA A 6 2.77 5.39 -3.27
CA ALA A 6 1.93 5.65 -4.43
C ALA A 6 2.23 7.04 -4.99
N TYR A 7 2.13 7.16 -6.31
CA TYR A 7 2.39 8.41 -7.04
C TYR A 7 1.28 8.62 -8.07
N LEU A 8 0.88 9.88 -8.22
CA LEU A 8 0.07 10.39 -9.32
C LEU A 8 0.72 11.67 -9.87
N GLY A 9 0.91 11.77 -11.18
CA GLY A 9 1.46 12.98 -11.79
C GLY A 9 1.85 12.78 -13.26
N PRO A 10 2.82 13.57 -13.78
CA PRO A 10 3.38 13.37 -15.10
C PRO A 10 4.03 11.99 -15.23
N GLN A 11 4.12 11.47 -16.46
CA GLN A 11 4.81 10.21 -16.71
C GLN A 11 6.31 10.34 -16.39
N GLU A 12 6.75 9.62 -15.35
CA GLU A 12 8.15 9.54 -14.96
C GLU A 12 8.66 8.10 -15.03
N PRO A 13 9.96 7.88 -15.28
CA PRO A 13 10.57 6.56 -15.12
C PRO A 13 10.35 6.06 -13.69
N LEU A 14 10.05 4.76 -13.53
CA LEU A 14 9.87 4.17 -12.20
C LEU A 14 11.10 4.43 -11.31
N GLY A 15 12.31 4.42 -11.88
CA GLY A 15 13.57 4.68 -11.18
C GLY A 15 13.65 6.07 -10.54
N LYS A 16 13.08 7.11 -11.17
CA LYS A 16 13.05 8.46 -10.61
C LYS A 16 12.21 8.57 -9.34
N LEU A 17 11.23 7.69 -9.17
CA LEU A 17 10.32 7.69 -8.03
C LEU A 17 10.77 6.68 -6.96
N LEU A 18 11.27 5.52 -7.39
CA LEU A 18 11.48 4.38 -6.50
C LEU A 18 12.95 4.12 -6.15
N VAL A 19 13.92 4.64 -6.92
CA VAL A 19 15.34 4.29 -6.79
C VAL A 19 16.23 5.51 -6.55
N GLU A 20 16.14 6.51 -7.43
CA GLU A 20 17.01 7.69 -7.44
C GLU A 20 16.92 8.61 -6.21
N PRO A 21 15.73 8.83 -5.58
CA PRO A 21 15.65 9.69 -4.41
C PRO A 21 16.58 9.24 -3.27
N ALA A 22 17.14 10.19 -2.53
CA ALA A 22 18.18 9.92 -1.53
C ALA A 22 17.73 8.94 -0.43
N HIS A 23 16.43 8.91 -0.14
CA HIS A 23 15.75 8.05 0.83
C HIS A 23 14.63 7.22 0.15
N SER A 24 14.83 6.87 -1.12
CA SER A 24 13.88 6.14 -1.96
C SER A 24 13.35 4.86 -1.35
N LEU A 25 12.22 4.36 -1.85
CA LEU A 25 11.65 3.07 -1.44
C LEU A 25 12.66 1.92 -1.61
N PHE A 26 13.48 1.98 -2.65
CA PHE A 26 14.62 1.08 -2.82
C PHE A 26 15.55 1.13 -1.62
N ARG A 27 15.98 2.31 -1.16
CA ARG A 27 16.85 2.45 0.02
C ARG A 27 16.16 2.05 1.33
N GLN A 28 14.87 2.37 1.46
CA GLN A 28 14.03 1.98 2.60
C GLN A 28 13.94 0.46 2.77
N SER A 29 14.28 -0.31 1.74
CA SER A 29 14.28 -1.77 1.86
C SER A 29 15.37 -2.31 2.80
N TRP A 30 16.49 -1.61 3.00
CA TRP A 30 17.53 -2.01 3.96
C TRP A 30 17.91 -0.94 4.98
N ALA A 31 17.56 0.32 4.73
CA ALA A 31 17.86 1.44 5.62
C ALA A 31 16.65 2.39 5.74
N PRO A 32 15.48 1.92 6.21
CA PRO A 32 14.35 2.78 6.49
C PRO A 32 14.67 3.72 7.67
N ARG A 33 14.18 4.96 7.62
CA ARG A 33 14.48 6.00 8.61
C ARG A 33 13.43 6.12 9.71
N GLN A 34 12.16 5.87 9.39
CA GLN A 34 11.03 6.06 10.29
C GLN A 34 10.33 4.74 10.66
N GLN A 35 10.79 3.61 10.12
CA GLN A 35 10.26 2.30 10.46
C GLN A 35 10.57 1.94 11.92
N ARG A 36 9.50 1.71 12.70
CA ARG A 36 9.60 1.37 14.13
C ARG A 36 9.59 -0.13 14.41
N TYR A 37 9.11 -0.93 13.47
CA TYR A 37 8.89 -2.36 13.64
C TYR A 37 9.54 -3.11 12.49
N GLY A 38 10.42 -4.06 12.84
CA GLY A 38 11.25 -4.79 11.89
C GLY A 38 12.40 -3.95 11.33
N THR A 39 13.48 -4.60 10.92
CA THR A 39 14.77 -3.94 10.65
C THR A 39 15.02 -3.72 9.16
N VAL A 40 14.55 -4.63 8.31
CA VAL A 40 14.85 -4.69 6.87
C VAL A 40 13.61 -5.21 6.15
N ASN A 41 13.30 -4.65 4.98
CA ASN A 41 12.25 -5.11 4.07
C ASN A 41 12.84 -5.95 2.93
N ALA A 42 13.26 -7.19 3.26
CA ALA A 42 13.92 -8.12 2.33
C ALA A 42 13.02 -9.25 1.80
N ASP A 43 11.79 -9.39 2.33
CA ASP A 43 10.94 -10.58 2.14
C ASP A 43 10.02 -10.47 0.91
N GLY A 44 10.42 -9.61 -0.02
CA GLY A 44 9.74 -9.36 -1.29
C GLY A 44 9.58 -7.89 -1.61
N PHE A 45 9.23 -7.62 -2.86
CA PHE A 45 8.81 -6.29 -3.30
C PHE A 45 7.84 -6.41 -4.46
N GLY A 46 7.17 -5.30 -4.75
CA GLY A 46 6.39 -5.17 -5.96
C GLY A 46 6.24 -3.73 -6.41
N VAL A 47 5.98 -3.58 -7.70
CA VAL A 47 5.53 -2.34 -8.32
C VAL A 47 4.37 -2.67 -9.24
N GLY A 48 3.28 -1.93 -9.11
CA GLY A 48 2.19 -1.86 -10.05
C GLY A 48 2.17 -0.49 -10.70
N TRP A 49 1.90 -0.42 -12.00
CA TRP A 49 1.85 0.83 -12.74
C TRP A 49 0.77 0.80 -13.82
N TYR A 50 0.26 1.97 -14.16
CA TYR A 50 -0.77 2.12 -15.17
C TYR A 50 -0.12 2.44 -16.51
N ALA A 51 -0.28 1.55 -17.50
CA ALA A 51 0.20 1.77 -18.86
C ALA A 51 -0.84 2.57 -19.65
N GLU A 52 -0.37 3.44 -20.54
CA GLU A 52 -1.28 4.23 -21.37
C GLU A 52 -2.07 3.32 -22.32
N GLY A 53 -3.39 3.45 -22.31
CA GLY A 53 -4.30 2.65 -23.13
C GLY A 53 -4.66 1.27 -22.57
N ASP A 54 -4.11 0.88 -21.41
CA ASP A 54 -4.49 -0.34 -20.70
C ASP A 54 -5.39 0.01 -19.49
N PRO A 55 -6.62 -0.53 -19.41
CA PRO A 55 -7.50 -0.27 -18.27
C PRO A 55 -7.05 -0.98 -16.98
N GLU A 56 -6.17 -1.98 -17.06
CA GLU A 56 -5.66 -2.69 -15.89
C GLU A 56 -4.19 -2.35 -15.62
N PRO A 57 -3.78 -2.19 -14.34
CA PRO A 57 -2.40 -1.95 -14.00
C PRO A 57 -1.57 -3.22 -14.19
N ALA A 58 -0.42 -3.07 -14.84
CA ALA A 58 0.59 -4.13 -14.86
C ALA A 58 1.25 -4.24 -13.47
N ARG A 59 1.65 -5.46 -13.10
CA ARG A 59 2.37 -5.73 -11.84
C ARG A 59 3.65 -6.49 -12.08
N TYR A 60 4.70 -6.09 -11.38
CA TYR A 60 5.93 -6.84 -11.25
C TYR A 60 6.21 -7.09 -9.76
N ARG A 61 6.24 -8.36 -9.36
CA ARG A 61 6.44 -8.78 -7.95
C ARG A 61 7.50 -9.85 -7.85
N ARG A 62 8.17 -9.89 -6.69
CA ARG A 62 9.23 -10.84 -6.37
C ARG A 62 9.23 -11.18 -4.88
N ALA A 63 9.65 -12.39 -4.56
CA ALA A 63 9.82 -12.87 -3.17
C ALA A 63 11.16 -12.43 -2.54
N GLY A 64 12.14 -12.07 -3.35
CA GLY A 64 13.46 -11.64 -2.89
C GLY A 64 13.57 -10.12 -2.65
N PRO A 65 14.72 -9.65 -2.16
CA PRO A 65 14.93 -8.23 -1.89
C PRO A 65 15.05 -7.42 -3.19
N ILE A 66 14.54 -6.18 -3.16
CA ILE A 66 14.52 -5.27 -4.34
C ILE A 66 15.92 -4.95 -4.88
N TRP A 67 16.94 -4.89 -4.01
CA TRP A 67 18.33 -4.64 -4.41
C TRP A 67 19.02 -5.83 -5.10
N GLY A 68 18.44 -7.02 -4.98
CA GLY A 68 18.96 -8.23 -5.61
C GLY A 68 18.43 -8.46 -7.03
N ASP A 69 17.42 -7.72 -7.47
CA ASP A 69 16.71 -8.00 -8.73
C ASP A 69 17.22 -7.12 -9.89
N ARG A 70 17.96 -7.75 -10.81
CA ARG A 70 18.48 -7.08 -12.01
C ARG A 70 17.40 -6.73 -13.03
N SER A 71 16.33 -7.51 -13.11
CA SER A 71 15.23 -7.24 -14.01
C SER A 71 14.44 -6.01 -13.56
N PHE A 72 14.26 -5.82 -12.25
CA PHE A 72 13.71 -4.58 -11.71
C PHE A 72 14.59 -3.36 -12.05
N ALA A 73 15.93 -3.50 -12.02
CA ALA A 73 16.81 -2.41 -12.42
C ALA A 73 16.59 -1.96 -13.87
N ASP A 74 16.33 -2.91 -14.79
CA ASP A 74 15.97 -2.57 -16.17
C ASP A 74 14.59 -1.93 -16.27
N LEU A 75 13.57 -2.48 -15.59
CA LEU A 75 12.23 -1.89 -15.53
C LEU A 75 12.26 -0.47 -14.98
N ALA A 76 13.03 -0.23 -13.92
CA ALA A 76 13.20 1.08 -13.29
C ALA A 76 13.70 2.14 -14.29
N ARG A 77 14.57 1.75 -15.23
CA ARG A 77 15.13 2.64 -16.24
C ARG A 77 14.19 2.94 -17.39
N VAL A 78 13.39 1.96 -17.83
CA VAL A 78 12.66 2.04 -19.11
C VAL A 78 11.15 2.25 -18.97
N VAL A 79 10.54 1.72 -17.91
CA VAL A 79 9.09 1.82 -17.71
C VAL A 79 8.77 3.20 -17.18
N ARG A 80 7.77 3.85 -17.80
CA ARG A 80 7.26 5.16 -17.42
C ARG A 80 5.78 5.05 -17.08
N SER A 81 5.35 5.74 -16.04
CA SER A 81 3.92 5.86 -15.73
C SER A 81 3.62 7.16 -15.00
N GLY A 82 2.41 7.67 -15.20
CA GLY A 82 1.86 8.79 -14.43
C GLY A 82 1.18 8.33 -13.13
N ALA A 83 1.03 7.03 -12.92
CA ALA A 83 0.44 6.47 -11.71
C ALA A 83 1.10 5.13 -11.35
N LEU A 84 1.47 4.95 -10.09
CA LEU A 84 2.02 3.68 -9.61
C LEU A 84 1.72 3.47 -8.13
N LEU A 85 1.83 2.20 -7.73
CA LEU A 85 1.94 1.80 -6.33
C LEU A 85 3.08 0.78 -6.19
N SER A 86 3.98 0.99 -5.25
CA SER A 86 5.08 0.07 -4.96
C SER A 86 5.20 -0.20 -3.47
N ALA A 87 5.69 -1.39 -3.12
CA ALA A 87 5.94 -1.79 -1.75
C ALA A 87 7.18 -2.66 -1.64
N VAL A 88 7.88 -2.54 -0.51
CA VAL A 88 8.95 -3.45 -0.07
C VAL A 88 8.48 -4.13 1.20
N ARG A 89 8.68 -5.45 1.30
CA ARG A 89 8.05 -6.31 2.29
C ARG A 89 8.99 -6.72 3.41
N ASP A 90 8.49 -6.65 4.63
CA ASP A 90 9.07 -7.27 5.82
C ASP A 90 7.98 -8.15 6.43
N ALA A 91 8.14 -9.47 6.29
CA ALA A 91 7.09 -10.43 6.53
C ALA A 91 6.82 -10.58 8.03
N THR A 92 5.55 -10.51 8.41
CA THR A 92 5.10 -10.74 9.79
C THR A 92 5.36 -12.18 10.26
N VAL A 93 5.25 -13.13 9.33
CA VAL A 93 5.53 -14.56 9.54
C VAL A 93 6.18 -15.11 8.27
N ALA A 94 7.20 -15.97 8.43
CA ALA A 94 7.75 -16.72 7.29
C ALA A 94 6.63 -17.56 6.65
N GLY A 95 6.46 -17.44 5.33
CA GLY A 95 5.35 -18.07 4.61
C GLY A 95 5.77 -18.55 3.22
N ALA A 96 5.09 -19.59 2.74
CA ALA A 96 5.38 -20.23 1.45
C ALA A 96 4.83 -19.45 0.25
N ASP A 97 4.01 -18.42 0.48
CA ASP A 97 3.29 -17.71 -0.59
C ASP A 97 4.21 -16.77 -1.41
N GLY A 98 5.47 -16.57 -0.97
CA GLY A 98 6.52 -15.92 -1.76
C GLY A 98 6.10 -14.58 -2.35
N GLU A 99 6.19 -14.46 -3.67
CA GLU A 99 5.85 -13.22 -4.40
C GLU A 99 4.36 -12.90 -4.39
N ALA A 100 3.48 -13.88 -4.20
CA ALA A 100 2.04 -13.66 -4.16
C ALA A 100 1.62 -12.88 -2.90
N ALA A 101 2.41 -12.97 -1.84
CA ALA A 101 2.23 -12.18 -0.62
C ALA A 101 2.90 -10.80 -0.67
N ALA A 102 3.62 -10.46 -1.75
CA ALA A 102 4.16 -9.13 -1.96
C ALA A 102 3.08 -8.20 -2.52
N ALA A 103 2.95 -7.02 -1.91
CA ALA A 103 2.13 -5.95 -2.45
C ALA A 103 2.81 -5.30 -3.68
N PRO A 104 2.06 -4.71 -4.63
CA PRO A 104 0.61 -4.54 -4.59
C PRO A 104 -0.20 -5.80 -4.95
N PHE A 105 -1.30 -6.00 -4.21
CA PHE A 105 -2.42 -6.81 -4.66
C PHE A 105 -3.22 -6.04 -5.72
N ALA A 106 -4.00 -6.73 -6.57
CA ALA A 106 -4.80 -6.03 -7.58
C ALA A 106 -6.14 -6.71 -7.89
N ALA A 107 -7.10 -5.91 -8.35
CA ALA A 107 -8.32 -6.39 -9.00
C ALA A 107 -8.90 -5.28 -9.89
N GLY A 108 -9.09 -5.55 -11.18
CA GLY A 108 -9.48 -4.52 -12.15
C GLY A 108 -8.50 -3.35 -12.13
N ALA A 109 -9.00 -2.12 -12.04
CA ALA A 109 -8.18 -0.91 -11.98
C ALA A 109 -7.43 -0.72 -10.65
N TRP A 110 -7.76 -1.46 -9.58
CA TRP A 110 -7.20 -1.17 -8.25
C TRP A 110 -5.87 -1.85 -7.99
N LEU A 111 -4.93 -1.09 -7.42
CA LEU A 111 -3.74 -1.60 -6.74
C LEU A 111 -3.83 -1.31 -5.24
N PHE A 112 -3.46 -2.29 -4.42
CA PHE A 112 -3.58 -2.20 -2.96
C PHE A 112 -2.31 -2.67 -2.24
N SER A 113 -1.91 -1.94 -1.20
CA SER A 113 -0.82 -2.31 -0.29
C SER A 113 -1.21 -2.10 1.17
N HIS A 114 -0.76 -3.02 2.02
CA HIS A 114 -0.89 -2.95 3.47
C HIS A 114 0.51 -2.86 4.09
N ASN A 115 0.79 -1.72 4.72
CA ASN A 115 1.93 -1.55 5.59
C ASN A 115 1.45 -1.74 7.03
N GLY A 116 1.54 -2.97 7.50
CA GLY A 116 0.78 -3.34 8.67
C GLY A 116 1.09 -4.72 9.22
N ALA A 117 0.47 -4.99 10.36
CA ALA A 117 0.30 -6.34 10.85
C ALA A 117 -1.00 -6.38 11.64
N VAL A 118 -1.77 -7.45 11.42
CA VAL A 118 -2.99 -7.67 12.19
C VAL A 118 -2.66 -8.44 13.47
N ALA A 119 -2.98 -7.84 14.62
CA ALA A 119 -2.77 -8.45 15.92
C ALA A 119 -3.61 -9.73 16.06
N GLY A 120 -3.01 -10.82 16.53
CA GLY A 120 -3.73 -12.09 16.74
C GLY A 120 -4.09 -12.87 15.46
N TRP A 121 -3.54 -12.49 14.30
CA TRP A 121 -3.73 -13.22 13.04
C TRP A 121 -3.37 -14.72 13.18
N PRO A 122 -4.16 -15.65 12.60
CA PRO A 122 -5.40 -15.42 11.85
C PRO A 122 -6.67 -15.41 12.70
N ARG A 123 -6.58 -15.78 13.98
CA ARG A 123 -7.75 -16.01 14.84
C ARG A 123 -8.60 -14.76 15.07
N SER A 124 -7.96 -13.60 15.17
CA SER A 124 -8.66 -12.32 15.39
C SER A 124 -9.58 -11.92 14.24
N LEU A 125 -9.27 -12.29 12.99
CA LEU A 125 -10.09 -11.95 11.82
C LEU A 125 -11.04 -13.06 11.38
N ALA A 126 -11.00 -14.24 12.02
CA ALA A 126 -11.92 -15.32 11.69
C ALA A 126 -13.40 -14.88 11.72
N PRO A 127 -13.88 -14.07 12.69
CA PRO A 127 -15.27 -13.58 12.69
C PRO A 127 -15.60 -12.72 11.46
N LEU A 128 -14.65 -11.93 10.94
CA LEU A 128 -14.90 -11.06 9.78
C LEU A 128 -15.06 -11.84 8.46
N THR A 129 -14.55 -13.08 8.41
CA THR A 129 -14.69 -13.90 7.20
C THR A 129 -16.13 -14.33 6.90
N THR A 130 -17.04 -14.27 7.88
CA THR A 130 -18.45 -14.62 7.64
C THR A 130 -19.17 -13.63 6.73
N GLY A 131 -18.66 -12.39 6.65
CA GLY A 131 -19.15 -11.38 5.71
C GLY A 131 -18.66 -11.58 4.27
N LEU A 132 -17.63 -12.41 4.06
CA LEU A 132 -17.07 -12.65 2.74
C LEU A 132 -17.67 -13.90 2.08
N PRO A 133 -18.09 -13.82 0.80
CA PRO A 133 -18.43 -15.00 0.02
C PRO A 133 -17.26 -16.01 0.01
N PRO A 134 -17.51 -17.33 0.15
CA PRO A 134 -16.44 -18.33 0.14
C PRO A 134 -15.54 -18.27 -1.10
N VAL A 135 -16.09 -17.90 -2.26
CA VAL A 135 -15.32 -17.73 -3.50
C VAL A 135 -14.27 -16.61 -3.38
N GLU A 136 -14.54 -15.53 -2.65
CA GLU A 136 -13.59 -14.44 -2.46
C GLU A 136 -12.45 -14.86 -1.52
N LEU A 137 -12.77 -15.61 -0.46
CA LEU A 137 -11.77 -16.20 0.44
C LEU A 137 -10.86 -17.18 -0.30
N LEU A 138 -11.43 -18.04 -1.14
CA LEU A 138 -10.67 -19.02 -1.93
C LEU A 138 -9.86 -18.39 -3.07
N SER A 139 -10.20 -17.17 -3.47
CA SER A 139 -9.52 -16.42 -4.55
C SER A 139 -8.45 -15.46 -4.02
N MET A 140 -8.19 -15.43 -2.71
CA MET A 140 -7.11 -14.64 -2.14
C MET A 140 -5.77 -15.02 -2.76
N GLU A 141 -4.99 -14.02 -3.18
CA GLU A 141 -3.69 -14.26 -3.82
C GLU A 141 -2.65 -14.90 -2.88
N ALA A 142 -2.80 -14.70 -1.57
CA ALA A 142 -1.89 -15.24 -0.55
C ALA A 142 -2.60 -15.53 0.78
N ARG A 143 -2.00 -16.38 1.61
CA ARG A 143 -2.51 -16.73 2.95
C ARG A 143 -1.81 -15.89 4.02
N CYS A 144 -1.97 -14.58 3.92
CA CYS A 144 -1.49 -13.62 4.91
C CYS A 144 -2.60 -12.65 5.32
N ASP A 145 -2.38 -11.96 6.45
CA ASP A 145 -3.29 -10.95 6.97
C ASP A 145 -3.60 -9.87 5.94
N SER A 146 -2.58 -9.38 5.26
CA SER A 146 -2.65 -8.33 4.24
C SER A 146 -3.56 -8.71 3.07
N ALA A 147 -3.54 -9.99 2.66
CA ALA A 147 -4.40 -10.48 1.59
C ALA A 147 -5.87 -10.62 2.07
N LEU A 148 -6.12 -10.96 3.33
CA LEU A 148 -7.49 -10.97 3.86
C LEU A 148 -8.02 -9.54 4.00
N VAL A 149 -7.20 -8.61 4.49
CA VAL A 149 -7.57 -7.18 4.54
C VAL A 149 -7.89 -6.67 3.15
N TRP A 150 -7.11 -7.04 2.13
CA TRP A 150 -7.44 -6.74 0.73
C TRP A 150 -8.78 -7.34 0.30
N ALA A 151 -9.07 -8.60 0.65
CA ALA A 151 -10.34 -9.24 0.31
C ALA A 151 -11.53 -8.48 0.93
N LEU A 152 -11.43 -8.02 2.18
CA LEU A 152 -12.45 -7.21 2.84
C LEU A 152 -12.68 -5.87 2.14
N VAL A 153 -11.60 -5.16 1.79
CA VAL A 153 -11.69 -3.90 1.03
C VAL A 153 -12.30 -4.14 -0.35
N LEU A 154 -11.84 -5.16 -1.07
CA LEU A 154 -12.31 -5.47 -2.41
C LEU A 154 -13.79 -5.87 -2.43
N HIS A 155 -14.25 -6.58 -1.41
CA HIS A 155 -15.66 -6.91 -1.25
C HIS A 155 -16.53 -5.64 -1.19
N ARG A 156 -16.12 -4.66 -0.38
CA ARG A 156 -16.79 -3.36 -0.25
C ARG A 156 -16.80 -2.57 -1.56
N LEU A 157 -15.64 -2.48 -2.22
CA LEU A 157 -15.52 -1.81 -3.53
C LEU A 157 -16.47 -2.43 -4.57
N ARG A 158 -16.57 -3.77 -4.60
CA ARG A 158 -17.51 -4.48 -5.49
C ARG A 158 -18.97 -4.32 -5.08
N GLY A 159 -19.22 -4.07 -3.80
CA GLY A 159 -20.53 -3.73 -3.25
C GLY A 159 -21.00 -2.31 -3.57
N GLY A 160 -20.11 -1.46 -4.09
CA GLY A 160 -20.42 -0.09 -4.51
C GLY A 160 -19.98 1.00 -3.53
N ASP A 161 -19.26 0.65 -2.46
CA ASP A 161 -18.61 1.64 -1.60
C ASP A 161 -17.57 2.42 -2.40
N ASP A 162 -17.47 3.73 -2.17
CA ASP A 162 -16.33 4.49 -2.66
C ASP A 162 -15.03 4.07 -1.95
N GLU A 163 -13.89 4.44 -2.54
CA GLU A 163 -12.57 4.01 -2.07
C GLU A 163 -12.26 4.47 -0.64
N GLY A 164 -12.73 5.67 -0.27
CA GLY A 164 -12.56 6.21 1.07
C GLY A 164 -13.36 5.43 2.10
N GLN A 165 -14.63 5.19 1.80
CA GLN A 165 -15.55 4.42 2.64
C GLN A 165 -15.07 2.97 2.81
N ALA A 166 -14.66 2.31 1.72
CA ALA A 166 -14.18 0.93 1.75
C ALA A 166 -12.94 0.78 2.66
N LEU A 167 -11.99 1.72 2.59
CA LEU A 167 -10.80 1.70 3.45
C LEU A 167 -11.15 2.03 4.90
N ALA A 168 -11.95 3.08 5.12
CA ALA A 168 -12.33 3.54 6.46
C ALA A 168 -13.05 2.46 7.26
N ASP A 169 -14.08 1.85 6.67
CA ASP A 169 -14.88 0.83 7.34
C ASP A 169 -14.09 -0.45 7.59
N THR A 170 -13.29 -0.91 6.62
CA THR A 170 -12.43 -2.07 6.84
C THR A 170 -11.42 -1.81 7.96
N VAL A 171 -10.83 -0.62 8.05
CA VAL A 171 -9.90 -0.29 9.14
C VAL A 171 -10.59 -0.30 10.50
N VAL A 172 -11.78 0.29 10.61
CA VAL A 172 -12.55 0.30 11.86
C VAL A 172 -12.91 -1.13 12.29
N GLU A 173 -13.47 -1.95 11.40
CA GLU A 173 -13.87 -3.33 11.71
C GLU A 173 -12.67 -4.21 12.09
N VAL A 174 -11.55 -4.06 11.38
CA VAL A 174 -10.33 -4.82 11.68
C VAL A 174 -9.73 -4.35 13.01
N ALA A 175 -9.74 -3.04 13.30
CA ALA A 175 -9.26 -2.51 14.57
C ALA A 175 -10.13 -2.95 15.76
N GLU A 176 -11.45 -3.10 15.57
CA GLU A 176 -12.39 -3.67 16.55
C GLU A 176 -12.10 -5.15 16.83
N ALA A 177 -11.98 -5.95 15.77
CA ALA A 177 -11.75 -7.39 15.88
C ALA A 177 -10.32 -7.72 16.36
N ALA A 178 -9.35 -6.86 16.04
CA ALA A 178 -7.95 -7.04 16.34
C ALA A 178 -7.31 -5.74 16.90
N PRO A 179 -7.63 -5.34 18.15
CA PRO A 179 -7.05 -4.14 18.75
C PRO A 179 -5.52 -4.18 18.78
N GLY A 180 -4.89 -3.03 18.50
CA GLY A 180 -3.43 -2.90 18.39
C GLY A 180 -2.85 -3.30 17.02
N SER A 181 -3.70 -3.63 16.04
CA SER A 181 -3.29 -3.79 14.64
C SER A 181 -2.78 -2.48 14.06
N ARG A 182 -1.83 -2.60 13.12
CA ARG A 182 -1.32 -1.48 12.32
C ARG A 182 -1.87 -1.65 10.92
N LEU A 183 -2.58 -0.64 10.42
CA LEU A 183 -3.45 -0.72 9.25
C LEU A 183 -3.20 0.46 8.32
N ASN A 184 -1.94 0.73 7.98
CA ASN A 184 -1.65 1.70 6.92
C ASN A 184 -1.98 1.06 5.57
N LEU A 185 -3.16 1.36 5.06
CA LEU A 185 -3.65 0.91 3.77
C LEU A 185 -3.29 1.95 2.73
N LEU A 186 -2.96 1.50 1.52
CA LEU A 186 -2.70 2.37 0.38
C LEU A 186 -3.34 1.74 -0.85
N LEU A 187 -4.30 2.47 -1.43
CA LEU A 187 -5.09 2.08 -2.59
C LEU A 187 -4.91 3.14 -3.68
N THR A 188 -4.85 2.70 -4.94
CA THR A 188 -4.97 3.60 -6.09
C THR A 188 -5.73 2.90 -7.21
N ASN A 189 -6.43 3.68 -8.03
CA ASN A 189 -7.08 3.24 -9.27
C ASN A 189 -6.40 3.83 -10.52
N GLY A 190 -5.29 4.56 -10.36
CA GLY A 190 -4.59 5.26 -11.44
C GLY A 190 -4.93 6.76 -11.56
N GLU A 191 -6.02 7.20 -10.93
CA GLU A 191 -6.49 8.59 -10.92
C GLU A 191 -6.51 9.21 -9.52
N THR A 192 -6.80 8.39 -8.51
CA THR A 192 -6.84 8.75 -7.08
C THR A 192 -5.88 7.90 -6.26
N ILE A 193 -5.44 8.45 -5.13
CA ILE A 193 -4.77 7.71 -4.05
C ILE A 193 -5.66 7.83 -2.81
N THR A 194 -6.03 6.69 -2.24
CA THR A 194 -6.75 6.63 -0.96
C THR A 194 -5.92 5.82 0.02
N ALA A 195 -5.72 6.33 1.22
CA ALA A 195 -4.82 5.73 2.19
C ALA A 195 -5.31 5.93 3.63
N THR A 196 -4.84 5.10 4.55
CA THR A 196 -5.08 5.27 5.98
C THR A 196 -3.76 5.39 6.73
N ALA A 197 -3.70 6.31 7.68
CA ALA A 197 -2.70 6.31 8.74
C ALA A 197 -3.34 5.66 9.98
N TRP A 198 -2.83 4.51 10.39
CA TRP A 198 -3.30 3.76 11.54
C TRP A 198 -2.17 2.93 12.17
N GLY A 199 -1.51 3.49 13.18
CA GLY A 199 -0.49 2.80 13.98
C GLY A 199 0.90 2.70 13.35
N ASP A 200 1.14 3.30 12.18
CA ASP A 200 2.47 3.48 11.56
C ASP A 200 2.52 4.82 10.78
N THR A 201 3.69 5.24 10.32
CA THR A 201 3.87 6.53 9.63
C THR A 201 3.30 6.51 8.22
N LEU A 202 2.65 7.62 7.85
CA LEU A 202 2.22 7.91 6.49
C LEU A 202 2.49 9.40 6.22
N TRP A 203 3.00 9.69 5.04
CA TRP A 203 3.39 11.02 4.61
C TRP A 203 2.85 11.29 3.22
N TYR A 204 2.65 12.56 2.90
CA TYR A 204 2.29 13.00 1.57
C TYR A 204 3.08 14.23 1.14
N LEU A 205 3.30 14.31 -0.17
CA LEU A 205 3.89 15.47 -0.85
C LEU A 205 2.96 15.81 -2.01
N THR A 206 2.54 17.07 -2.10
CA THR A 206 1.67 17.53 -3.19
C THR A 206 2.21 18.81 -3.80
N GLU A 207 2.26 18.82 -5.13
CA GLU A 207 2.41 20.00 -5.97
C GLU A 207 1.08 20.14 -6.73
N PRO A 208 0.14 20.97 -6.25
CA PRO A 208 -1.22 21.03 -6.78
C PRO A 208 -1.26 21.23 -8.29
N GLY A 209 -2.03 20.37 -8.98
CA GLY A 209 -2.18 20.38 -10.43
C GLY A 209 -1.04 19.69 -11.19
N ARG A 210 0.00 19.21 -10.48
CA ARG A 210 1.14 18.52 -11.07
C ARG A 210 1.26 17.10 -10.54
N ARG A 211 1.61 16.93 -9.27
CA ARG A 211 1.86 15.59 -8.70
C ARG A 211 1.44 15.47 -7.25
N THR A 212 1.10 14.25 -6.86
CA THR A 212 0.90 13.83 -5.49
C THR A 212 1.63 12.53 -5.23
N VAL A 213 2.33 12.44 -4.11
CA VAL A 213 2.96 11.22 -3.60
C VAL A 213 2.40 10.96 -2.22
N VAL A 214 2.09 9.70 -1.94
CA VAL A 214 1.78 9.21 -0.59
C VAL A 214 2.74 8.05 -0.29
N ALA A 215 3.47 8.12 0.82
CA ALA A 215 4.50 7.15 1.15
C ALA A 215 4.58 6.89 2.66
N SER A 216 5.13 5.74 3.05
CA SER A 216 5.35 5.42 4.47
C SER A 216 6.31 6.38 5.17
N GLU A 217 7.29 6.92 4.43
CA GLU A 217 8.21 7.95 4.89
C GLU A 217 8.74 8.77 3.68
N PRO A 218 9.18 10.02 3.89
CA PRO A 218 9.69 10.88 2.82
C PRO A 218 10.86 10.23 2.06
N TYR A 219 10.79 10.23 0.72
CA TYR A 219 11.83 9.66 -0.13
C TYR A 219 13.04 10.57 -0.36
N ASP A 220 12.95 11.83 0.07
CA ASP A 220 13.96 12.88 -0.03
C ASP A 220 13.74 13.89 1.11
N ASP A 221 14.40 15.05 1.00
CA ASP A 221 14.36 16.12 1.99
C ASP A 221 13.52 17.32 1.51
N ASP A 222 12.54 17.12 0.61
CA ASP A 222 11.63 18.20 0.21
C ASP A 222 10.90 18.76 1.45
N PRO A 223 10.99 20.07 1.74
CA PRO A 223 10.39 20.65 2.94
C PRO A 223 8.86 20.64 2.92
N HIS A 224 8.23 20.33 1.79
CA HIS A 224 6.77 20.26 1.66
C HIS A 224 6.18 18.89 2.03
N TRP A 225 7.02 17.91 2.38
CA TRP A 225 6.53 16.66 2.95
C TRP A 225 5.73 16.94 4.23
N ARG A 226 4.53 16.36 4.31
CA ARG A 226 3.63 16.49 5.45
C ARG A 226 3.29 15.12 5.98
N GLN A 227 3.36 14.96 7.30
CA GLN A 227 2.92 13.75 7.96
C GLN A 227 1.39 13.74 8.05
N VAL A 228 0.78 12.61 7.71
CA VAL A 228 -0.64 12.37 7.96
C VAL A 228 -0.82 12.06 9.44
N PRO A 229 -1.73 12.74 10.16
CA PRO A 229 -2.03 12.41 11.54
C PRO A 229 -2.48 10.95 11.67
N ASP A 230 -2.17 10.29 12.79
CA ASP A 230 -2.66 8.93 13.03
C ASP A 230 -4.20 8.90 13.06
N ARG A 231 -4.78 7.73 12.79
CA ARG A 231 -6.23 7.51 12.64
C ARG A 231 -6.88 8.47 11.65
N THR A 232 -6.30 8.59 10.47
CA THR A 232 -6.79 9.52 9.42
C THR A 232 -6.88 8.81 8.09
N LEU A 233 -8.00 8.98 7.41
CA LEU A 233 -8.17 8.68 6.00
C LEU A 233 -7.61 9.84 5.17
N LEU A 234 -6.76 9.53 4.21
CA LEU A 234 -6.29 10.43 3.17
C LEU A 234 -6.96 10.04 1.86
N ALA A 235 -7.60 11.00 1.20
CA ALA A 235 -8.05 10.87 -0.18
C ALA A 235 -7.38 11.97 -1.01
N ALA A 236 -6.71 11.59 -2.08
CA ALA A 236 -5.93 12.52 -2.88
C ALA A 236 -6.10 12.29 -4.38
N SER A 237 -6.08 13.39 -5.11
CA SER A 237 -5.99 13.44 -6.56
C SER A 237 -4.69 14.15 -6.96
N ARG A 238 -4.57 14.52 -8.24
CA ARG A 238 -3.47 15.38 -8.72
C ARG A 238 -3.59 16.83 -8.25
N THR A 239 -4.76 17.25 -7.79
CA THR A 239 -5.06 18.65 -7.44
C THR A 239 -5.25 18.84 -5.95
N ASP A 240 -5.87 17.87 -5.29
CA ASP A 240 -6.38 18.03 -3.93
C ASP A 240 -5.94 16.88 -3.03
N VAL A 241 -5.80 17.19 -1.75
CA VAL A 241 -5.60 16.21 -0.67
C VAL A 241 -6.60 16.53 0.44
N LEU A 242 -7.45 15.57 0.75
CA LEU A 242 -8.42 15.64 1.84
C LEU A 242 -7.99 14.67 2.95
N LEU A 243 -8.01 15.17 4.19
CA LEU A 243 -7.72 14.40 5.38
C LEU A 243 -8.97 14.34 6.25
N THR A 244 -9.44 13.12 6.53
CA THR A 244 -10.66 12.87 7.32
C THR A 244 -10.30 12.01 8.53
N PRO A 245 -10.42 12.53 9.76
CA PRO A 245 -10.20 11.74 10.97
C PRO A 245 -11.15 10.53 11.03
N LEU A 246 -10.60 9.36 11.33
CA LEU A 246 -11.35 8.13 11.57
C LEU A 246 -11.70 8.03 13.05
N LYS A 247 -12.93 7.58 13.34
CA LYS A 247 -13.36 7.35 14.72
C LYS A 247 -12.62 6.14 15.26
N GLU A 248 -12.14 6.26 16.49
CA GLU A 248 -11.63 5.11 17.22
C GLU A 248 -12.81 4.24 17.64
N PRO A 249 -12.74 2.92 17.46
CA PRO A 249 -13.72 2.04 18.05
C PRO A 249 -13.72 2.19 19.57
N THR A 250 -14.90 2.31 20.17
CA THR A 250 -15.03 2.22 21.62
C THR A 250 -14.61 0.82 22.08
N ALA A 251 -13.47 0.76 22.77
CA ALA A 251 -12.92 -0.45 23.37
C ALA A 251 -13.86 -1.08 24.42
#